data_AF-A0A0B7C0Y3-F1
#
_entry.id   AF-A0A0B7C0Y3-F1
#
_cell.length_a   1.000
_cell.length_b   1.000
_cell.length_c   1.000
_cell.angle_alpha   90.00
_cell.angle_beta   90.00
_cell.angle_gamma   90.00
#
_symmetry.space_group_name_H-M   'P 1'
#
loop_
_entity.id
_entity.type
_entity.pdbx_description
1 polymer ?
#
loop_
_entity_poly.entity_id
_entity_poly.type
_entity_poly.pdbx_seq_one_letter_code
_entity_poly.pdbx_strand_id
1 'polypeptide(L)'
;IRDIEMMIGHKSAAWHMFFTFFWKFLTPATLLFLLLFNWIDYKRMSYANKNYPISAELCGWFMAFIPIFIIVTLGAWRFYRSPKESSLTEKIRRMSHATPKWGPAHKAPKFTGDDIESGKPR
;
A
#
# COMPACT_ATOMS: atom_id res chain seq x y z
N ILE A 1 -9.21 -7.64 5.29
CA ILE A 1 -10.64 -7.41 5.57
C ILE A 1 -11.00 -7.62 7.05
N ARG A 2 -10.42 -8.62 7.72
CA ARG A 2 -10.59 -8.88 9.16
C ARG A 2 -10.25 -7.67 10.05
N ASP A 3 -9.22 -6.90 9.71
CA ASP A 3 -8.87 -5.69 10.47
C ASP A 3 -9.95 -4.59 10.35
N ILE A 4 -10.60 -4.48 9.20
CA ILE A 4 -11.68 -3.49 8.97
C ILE A 4 -12.95 -3.91 9.70
N GLU A 5 -13.22 -5.21 9.71
CA GLU A 5 -14.32 -5.78 10.49
C GLU A 5 -14.11 -5.57 12.00
N MET A 6 -12.87 -5.63 12.48
CA MET A 6 -12.54 -5.28 13.87
C MET A 6 -12.81 -3.80 14.17
N MET A 7 -12.64 -2.90 13.20
CA MET A 7 -12.85 -1.45 13.38
C MET A 7 -14.33 -1.03 13.28
N ILE A 8 -15.12 -1.67 12.42
CA ILE A 8 -16.49 -1.25 12.05
C ILE A 8 -17.57 -2.25 12.55
N GLY A 9 -17.14 -3.37 13.14
CA GLY A 9 -18.01 -4.46 13.59
C GLY A 9 -18.28 -5.50 12.50
N HIS A 10 -18.84 -6.64 12.92
CA HIS A 10 -19.08 -7.83 12.09
C HIS A 10 -19.98 -7.50 10.89
N LYS A 11 -19.62 -7.99 9.69
CA LYS A 11 -20.37 -7.77 8.44
C LYS A 11 -20.78 -9.10 7.80
N SER A 12 -21.64 -9.03 6.78
CA SER A 12 -22.12 -10.21 6.06
C SER A 12 -21.05 -10.74 5.10
N ALA A 13 -21.06 -12.05 4.83
CA ALA A 13 -20.11 -12.70 3.92
C ALA A 13 -20.10 -12.07 2.50
N ALA A 14 -21.26 -11.61 2.02
CA ALA A 14 -21.39 -10.92 0.73
C ALA A 14 -20.58 -9.60 0.69
N TRP A 15 -20.59 -8.85 1.80
CA TRP A 15 -19.80 -7.62 1.93
C TRP A 15 -18.29 -7.93 1.82
N HIS A 16 -17.82 -8.98 2.49
CA HIS A 16 -16.42 -9.41 2.41
C HIS A 16 -16.00 -9.80 1.00
N MET A 17 -16.86 -10.54 0.28
CA MET A 17 -16.56 -10.97 -1.08
C MET A 17 -16.44 -9.78 -2.03
N PHE A 18 -17.38 -8.82 -1.96
CA PHE A 18 -17.38 -7.63 -2.80
C PHE A 18 -16.11 -6.80 -2.62
N PHE A 19 -15.77 -6.44 -1.38
CA PHE A 19 -14.59 -5.60 -1.10
C PHE A 19 -13.28 -6.31 -1.40
N THR A 20 -13.21 -7.63 -1.16
CA THR A 20 -12.01 -8.42 -1.51
C THR A 20 -11.79 -8.45 -3.01
N PHE A 21 -12.85 -8.69 -3.80
CA PHE A 21 -12.77 -8.68 -5.26
C PHE A 21 -12.39 -7.30 -5.79
N PHE A 22 -13.01 -6.25 -5.24
CA PHE A 22 -12.76 -4.87 -5.62
C PHE A 22 -11.29 -4.48 -5.43
N TRP A 23 -10.71 -4.72 -4.24
CA TRP A 23 -9.31 -4.36 -3.97
C TRP A 23 -8.29 -5.29 -4.62
N LYS A 24 -8.59 -6.57 -4.78
CA LYS A 24 -7.65 -7.52 -5.35
C LYS A 24 -7.58 -7.45 -6.88
N PHE A 25 -8.69 -7.13 -7.54
CA PHE A 25 -8.78 -7.20 -9.00
C PHE A 25 -9.21 -5.89 -9.62
N LEU A 26 -10.31 -5.28 -9.18
CA LEU A 26 -10.86 -4.12 -9.88
C LEU A 26 -9.95 -2.90 -9.79
N THR A 27 -9.49 -2.54 -8.58
CA THR A 27 -8.58 -1.41 -8.38
C THR A 27 -7.25 -1.56 -9.14
N PRO A 28 -6.51 -2.68 -9.04
CA PRO A 28 -5.27 -2.81 -9.83
C PRO A 28 -5.54 -2.89 -11.34
N ALA A 29 -6.65 -3.50 -11.77
CA ALA A 29 -7.00 -3.54 -13.19
C ALA A 29 -7.33 -2.16 -13.76
N THR A 30 -8.09 -1.33 -13.05
CA THR A 30 -8.43 0.02 -13.50
C THR A 30 -7.21 0.93 -13.52
N LEU A 31 -6.33 0.83 -12.53
CA LEU A 31 -5.04 1.54 -12.53
C LEU A 31 -4.16 1.14 -13.71
N LEU A 32 -4.04 -0.16 -13.98
CA LEU A 32 -3.25 -0.66 -15.11
C LEU A 32 -3.88 -0.25 -16.45
N PHE A 33 -5.20 -0.32 -16.58
CA PHE A 33 -5.91 0.14 -17.76
C PHE A 33 -5.67 1.63 -18.02
N LEU A 34 -5.80 2.47 -17.00
CA LEU A 34 -5.52 3.91 -17.11
C LEU A 34 -4.07 4.17 -17.51
N LEU A 35 -3.12 3.43 -16.93
CA LEU A 35 -1.71 3.56 -17.24
C LEU A 35 -1.42 3.20 -18.72
N LEU A 36 -1.96 2.08 -19.20
CA LEU A 36 -1.80 1.66 -20.59
C LEU A 36 -2.45 2.65 -21.56
N PHE A 37 -3.66 3.13 -21.23
CA PHE A 37 -4.34 4.13 -22.03
C PHE A 37 -3.54 5.44 -22.10
N ASN A 38 -2.98 5.88 -20.97
CA ASN A 38 -2.12 7.06 -20.91
C ASN A 38 -0.85 6.90 -21.76
N TRP A 39 -0.29 5.70 -21.84
CA TRP A 39 0.85 5.40 -22.70
C TRP A 39 0.48 5.43 -24.19
N ILE A 40 -0.67 4.84 -24.55
CA ILE A 40 -1.12 4.77 -25.95
C ILE A 40 -1.48 6.16 -26.49
N ASP A 41 -2.21 6.97 -25.72
CA ASP A 41 -2.57 8.35 -26.09
C ASP A 41 -1.49 9.37 -25.68
N TYR A 42 -0.27 8.92 -25.40
CA TYR A 42 0.85 9.81 -25.10
C TYR A 42 1.21 10.63 -26.32
N LYS A 43 0.71 11.86 -26.37
CA LYS A 43 1.07 12.88 -27.36
C LYS A 43 1.97 13.91 -26.73
N ARG A 44 2.98 14.36 -27.50
CA ARG A 44 3.84 15.48 -27.11
C ARG A 44 2.96 16.67 -26.74
N MET A 45 3.21 17.24 -25.56
CA MET A 45 2.47 18.40 -25.08
C MET A 45 2.68 19.56 -26.07
N SER A 46 1.60 19.98 -26.73
CA SER A 46 1.59 21.11 -27.66
C SER A 46 0.65 22.17 -27.12
N TYR A 47 1.09 23.42 -27.09
CA TYR A 47 0.29 24.54 -26.61
C TYR A 47 0.26 25.62 -27.69
N ALA A 48 -0.94 26.07 -28.04
CA ALA A 48 -1.18 27.10 -29.07
C ALA A 48 -0.45 26.80 -30.41
N ASN A 49 -0.54 25.57 -30.92
CA ASN A 49 0.15 25.09 -32.14
C ASN A 49 1.68 25.17 -32.10
N LYS A 50 2.30 25.33 -30.93
CA LYS A 50 3.74 25.24 -30.73
C LYS A 50 4.06 24.03 -29.86
N ASN A 51 4.93 23.16 -30.38
CA ASN A 51 5.41 22.00 -29.65
C ASN A 51 6.33 22.45 -28.51
N TYR A 52 6.12 21.91 -27.32
CA TYR A 52 7.05 22.18 -26.21
C TYR A 52 8.46 21.66 -26.56
N PRO A 53 9.53 22.37 -26.14
CA PRO A 53 10.88 21.87 -26.28
C PRO A 53 11.06 20.58 -25.48
N ILE A 54 11.90 19.68 -26.00
CA ILE A 54 12.16 18.35 -25.41
C ILE A 54 12.67 18.46 -23.96
N SER A 55 13.36 19.55 -23.60
CA SER A 55 13.81 19.82 -22.24
C SER A 55 12.66 19.91 -21.23
N ALA A 56 11.53 20.52 -21.61
CA ALA A 56 10.36 20.62 -20.74
C ALA A 56 9.71 19.25 -20.51
N GLU A 57 9.68 18.41 -21.55
CA GLU A 57 9.19 17.03 -21.47
C GLU A 57 10.06 16.18 -20.53
N LEU A 58 11.39 16.28 -20.67
CA LEU A 58 12.35 15.60 -19.79
C LEU A 58 12.17 16.02 -18.32
N CYS A 59 12.02 17.32 -18.04
CA CYS A 59 11.76 17.80 -16.69
C CYS A 59 10.47 17.21 -16.09
N GLY A 60 9.40 17.09 -16.89
CA GLY A 60 8.16 16.45 -16.46
C GLY A 60 8.35 14.97 -16.12
N TRP A 61 9.09 14.23 -16.94
CA TRP A 61 9.44 12.84 -16.65
C TRP A 61 10.29 12.71 -15.39
N PHE A 62 11.28 13.57 -15.18
CA PHE A 62 12.05 13.58 -13.94
C PHE A 62 11.16 13.80 -12.72
N MET A 63 10.23 14.77 -12.77
CA MET A 63 9.27 14.97 -11.68
C MET A 63 8.39 13.75 -11.43
N ALA A 64 7.95 13.06 -12.48
CA ALA A 64 7.19 11.83 -12.36
C ALA A 64 7.99 10.67 -11.73
N PHE A 65 9.29 10.57 -12.02
CA PHE A 65 10.15 9.51 -11.50
C PHE A 65 10.69 9.75 -10.08
N ILE A 66 10.74 10.98 -9.58
CA ILE A 66 11.18 11.29 -8.21
C ILE A 66 10.51 10.40 -7.14
N PRO A 67 9.17 10.32 -7.03
CA PRO A 67 8.53 9.50 -6.00
C PRO A 67 8.87 8.01 -6.16
N ILE A 68 8.96 7.53 -7.40
CA ILE A 68 9.34 6.14 -7.70
C ILE A 68 10.76 5.88 -7.19
N PHE A 69 11.69 6.79 -7.48
CA PHE A 69 13.09 6.69 -7.05
C PHE A 69 13.23 6.65 -5.53
N ILE A 70 12.46 7.47 -4.80
CA ILE A 70 12.45 7.45 -3.33
C ILE A 70 12.01 6.09 -2.79
N ILE A 71 10.91 5.54 -3.31
CA ILE A 71 10.38 4.24 -2.87
C ILE A 71 11.40 3.12 -3.12
N VAL A 72 11.97 3.08 -4.33
CA VAL A 72 12.98 2.07 -4.70
C VAL A 72 14.24 2.21 -3.86
N THR A 73 14.73 3.43 -3.66
CA THR A 73 15.95 3.69 -2.88
C THR A 73 15.76 3.32 -1.41
N LEU A 74 14.64 3.67 -0.80
CA LEU A 74 14.34 3.29 0.58
C LEU A 74 14.18 1.77 0.74
N GLY A 75 13.55 1.11 -0.23
CA GLY A 75 13.43 -0.35 -0.28
C GLY A 75 14.81 -1.01 -0.37
N ALA A 76 15.65 -0.56 -1.31
CA ALA A 76 17.02 -1.03 -1.47
C ALA A 76 17.87 -0.77 -0.23
N TRP A 77 17.77 0.42 0.37
CA TRP A 77 18.51 0.77 1.59
C TRP A 77 18.14 -0.14 2.76
N ARG A 78 16.84 -0.41 2.96
CA ARG A 78 16.37 -1.38 3.96
C ARG A 78 16.84 -2.80 3.65
N PHE A 79 16.88 -3.16 2.37
CA PHE A 79 17.43 -4.44 1.94
C PHE A 79 18.92 -4.54 2.28
N TYR A 80 19.75 -3.56 1.94
CA TYR A 80 21.19 -3.61 2.25
C TYR A 80 21.49 -3.60 3.75
N ARG A 81 20.72 -2.86 4.56
CA ARG A 81 20.93 -2.76 6.01
C ARG A 81 20.37 -3.94 6.80
N SER A 82 19.52 -4.76 6.20
CA SER A 82 19.00 -5.96 6.85
C SER A 82 20.13 -7.01 7.02
N PRO A 83 20.27 -7.64 8.21
CA PRO A 83 21.32 -8.61 8.50
C PRO A 83 21.44 -9.68 7.40
N LYS A 84 22.65 -10.24 7.22
CA LYS A 84 22.90 -11.37 6.32
C LYS A 84 22.17 -12.61 6.83
N GLU A 85 20.87 -12.68 6.61
CA GLU A 85 20.16 -13.96 6.64
C GLU A 85 20.55 -14.75 5.39
N SER A 86 20.62 -16.07 5.54
CA SER A 86 21.30 -17.00 4.64
C SER A 86 20.71 -17.10 3.23
N SER A 87 19.52 -16.54 2.96
CA SER A 87 18.86 -16.61 1.66
C SER A 87 18.16 -15.30 1.27
N LEU A 88 18.34 -14.89 0.00
CA LEU A 88 17.67 -13.72 -0.60
C LEU A 88 16.14 -13.82 -0.51
N THR A 89 15.59 -15.03 -0.63
CA THR A 89 14.16 -15.30 -0.55
C THR A 89 13.62 -15.06 0.85
N GLU A 90 14.36 -15.49 1.89
CA GLU A 90 13.96 -15.28 3.28
C GLU A 90 14.00 -13.80 3.66
N LYS A 91 14.97 -13.07 3.10
CA LYS A 91 15.09 -11.63 3.26
C LYS A 91 13.91 -10.86 2.66
N ILE A 92 13.50 -11.21 1.42
CA ILE A 92 12.32 -10.61 0.77
C ILE A 92 11.04 -10.97 1.53
N ARG A 93 10.91 -12.23 1.96
CA ARG A 93 9.78 -12.69 2.78
C ARG A 93 9.70 -11.87 4.06
N ARG A 94 10.80 -11.73 4.79
CA ARG A 94 10.89 -10.97 6.04
C ARG A 94 10.53 -9.49 5.86
N MET A 95 10.98 -8.85 4.78
CA MET A 95 10.61 -7.46 4.47
C MET A 95 9.14 -7.28 4.10
N SER A 96 8.49 -8.35 3.62
CA SER A 96 7.06 -8.34 3.25
C SER A 96 6.15 -8.61 4.46
N HIS A 97 6.72 -8.98 5.61
CA HIS A 97 5.98 -9.09 6.86
C HIS A 97 5.92 -7.74 7.58
N ALA A 98 4.78 -7.47 8.20
CA ALA A 98 4.61 -6.29 9.03
C ALA A 98 5.54 -6.33 10.27
N THR A 99 5.92 -5.15 10.77
CA THR A 99 6.75 -5.02 11.97
C THR A 99 6.13 -5.75 13.17
N PRO A 100 6.90 -6.35 14.10
CA PRO A 100 6.33 -7.05 15.26
C PRO A 100 5.44 -6.18 16.17
N LYS A 101 5.67 -4.86 16.17
CA LYS A 101 4.83 -3.86 16.89
C LYS A 101 3.60 -3.40 16.07
N TRP A 102 3.46 -3.88 14.84
CA TRP A 102 2.37 -3.49 13.93
C TRP A 102 1.20 -4.45 14.08
N GLY A 103 0.09 -3.94 14.60
CA GLY A 103 -1.17 -4.64 14.79
C GLY A 103 -2.10 -3.82 15.68
N PRO A 104 -3.42 -4.09 15.68
CA PRO A 104 -4.35 -3.44 16.61
C PRO A 104 -3.90 -3.72 18.05
N ALA A 105 -3.86 -2.67 18.86
CA ALA A 105 -3.14 -2.64 20.12
C ALA A 105 -3.46 -3.85 21.01
N HIS A 106 -4.73 -4.24 21.12
CA HIS A 106 -5.14 -5.41 21.90
C HIS A 106 -6.43 -5.92 21.27
N LYS A 107 -6.68 -7.24 21.32
CA LYS A 107 -8.03 -7.79 21.19
C LYS A 107 -8.96 -6.86 21.98
N ALA A 108 -10.03 -6.33 21.37
CA ALA A 108 -10.96 -5.46 22.07
C ALA A 108 -11.24 -6.05 23.47
N PRO A 109 -10.99 -5.33 24.57
CA PRO A 109 -11.16 -5.89 25.90
C PRO A 109 -12.60 -6.37 26.00
N LYS A 110 -12.76 -7.70 26.09
CA LYS A 110 -14.06 -8.29 26.35
C LYS A 110 -14.37 -7.95 27.78
N PHE A 111 -15.33 -7.05 28.01
CA PHE A 111 -15.89 -6.84 29.34
C PHE A 111 -16.49 -8.17 29.79
N THR A 112 -15.77 -8.89 30.64
CA THR A 112 -16.28 -10.09 31.29
C THR A 112 -16.84 -9.65 32.63
N GLY A 113 -17.93 -10.26 33.12
CA GLY A 113 -18.54 -9.89 34.41
C GLY A 113 -17.53 -9.86 35.57
N ASP A 114 -16.47 -10.66 35.46
CA ASP A 114 -15.33 -10.76 36.37
C ASP A 114 -14.58 -9.42 36.56
N ASP A 115 -14.59 -8.53 35.55
CA ASP A 115 -13.92 -7.22 35.62
C ASP A 115 -14.67 -6.24 36.54
N ILE A 116 -16.00 -6.39 36.66
CA ILE A 116 -16.85 -5.63 37.59
C ILE A 116 -16.60 -6.08 39.03
N GLU A 117 -16.45 -7.39 39.20
CA GLU A 117 -16.28 -8.02 40.52
C GLU A 117 -14.90 -7.74 41.13
N SER A 118 -13.88 -7.56 40.28
CA SER A 118 -12.50 -7.36 40.76
C SER A 118 -12.22 -6.01 41.40
N GLY A 119 -13.10 -5.00 41.23
CA GLY A 119 -13.02 -3.71 41.90
C GLY A 119 -11.67 -2.97 41.81
N LYS A 120 -10.79 -3.35 40.87
CA LYS A 120 -9.45 -2.75 40.76
C LYS A 120 -9.53 -1.45 39.99
N PRO A 121 -9.19 -0.30 40.61
CA PRO A 121 -8.87 0.89 39.83
C PRO A 121 -7.58 0.60 39.05
N ARG A 122 -7.57 1.04 37.78
CA ARG A 122 -6.40 0.99 36.90
C ARG A 122 -5.21 1.72 37.50
#